data_AF-A0A5P9BDC5-F1
#
_entry.id   AF-A0A5P9BDC5-F1
#
_cell.length_a   1.000
_cell.length_b   1.000
_cell.length_c   1.000
_cell.angle_alpha   90.00
_cell.angle_beta   90.00
_cell.angle_gamma   90.00
#
_symmetry.space_group_name_H-M   'P 1'
#
loop_
_entity.id
_entity.type
_entity.pdbx_description
1 polymer ?
#
loop_
_entity_poly.entity_id
_entity_poly.type
_entity_poly.pdbx_seq_one_letter_code
_entity_poly.pdbx_strand_id
1 'polypeptide(L)' 'MEMRTLKYQVMGKGMWISATVSRVVADKLALEYQSYGWPVEVCAVDQAVIFECNAA' A
#
# COMPACT_ATOMS: atom_id res chain seq x y z
N MET A 1 14.04 8.03 -7.08
CA MET A 1 12.60 7.72 -7.15
C MET A 1 12.19 7.21 -5.79
N GLU A 2 11.40 7.98 -5.03
CA GLU A 2 10.95 7.56 -3.69
C GLU A 2 9.75 6.61 -3.82
N MET A 3 9.84 5.44 -3.19
CA MET A 3 8.78 4.43 -3.19
C MET A 3 8.01 4.49 -1.87
N ARG A 4 6.71 4.20 -1.94
CA ARG A 4 5.78 4.15 -0.80
C ARG A 4 4.91 2.91 -0.91
N THR A 5 4.54 2.39 0.26
CA THR A 5 3.59 1.27 0.34
C THR A 5 2.20 1.85 0.56
N LEU A 6 1.35 1.69 -0.44
CA LEU A 6 -0.07 2.00 -0.38
C LEU A 6 -0.82 0.75 0.09
N LYS A 7 -1.47 0.82 1.23
CA LYS A 7 -2.41 -0.21 1.69
C LYS A 7 -3.83 0.30 1.54
N TYR A 8 -4.72 -0.50 0.99
CA TYR A 8 -6.13 -0.12 0.85
C TYR A 8 -7.04 -1.32 1.01
N GLN A 9 -8.29 -1.06 1.39
CA GLN A 9 -9.31 -2.09 1.55
C GLN A 9 -10.49 -1.79 0.64
N VAL A 10 -10.73 -2.67 -0.33
CA VAL A 10 -11.84 -2.55 -1.26
C VAL A 10 -13.15 -2.60 -0.47
N MET A 11 -14.01 -1.58 -0.63
CA MET A 11 -15.34 -1.50 -0.01
C MET A 11 -15.36 -1.59 1.54
N GLY A 12 -14.21 -1.41 2.20
CA GLY A 12 -14.12 -1.58 3.66
C GLY A 12 -14.47 -3.00 4.14
N LYS A 13 -14.47 -4.00 3.25
CA LYS A 13 -14.75 -5.42 3.57
C LYS A 13 -13.76 -6.32 2.83
N GLY A 14 -12.89 -6.99 3.57
CA GLY A 14 -11.93 -7.94 3.00
C GLY A 14 -10.50 -7.71 3.50
N MET A 15 -9.55 -8.35 2.82
CA MET A 15 -8.13 -8.27 3.14
C MET A 15 -7.55 -6.93 2.70
N TRP A 16 -6.62 -6.40 3.49
CA TRP A 16 -5.85 -5.22 3.11
C TRP A 16 -4.93 -5.57 1.93
N ILE A 17 -5.02 -4.78 0.87
CA ILE A 17 -4.19 -4.92 -0.32
C ILE A 17 -3.03 -3.93 -0.20
N SER A 18 -1.80 -4.43 -0.20
CA SER A 18 -0.59 -3.61 -0.18
C SER A 18 0.07 -3.56 -1.56
N ALA A 19 0.33 -2.36 -2.06
CA ALA A 19 1.04 -2.12 -3.31
C ALA A 19 2.21 -1.15 -3.08
N THR A 20 3.41 -1.53 -3.53
CA THR A 20 4.58 -0.65 -3.48
C THR A 20 4.68 0.12 -4.78
N VAL A 21 4.40 1.42 -4.73
CA VAL A 21 4.37 2.31 -5.88
C VAL A 21 5.20 3.56 -5.60
N SER A 22 5.47 4.38 -6.60
CA SER A 22 6.16 5.66 -6.39
C SER A 22 5.32 6.60 -5.53
N ARG A 23 5.97 7.50 -4.79
CA ARG A 23 5.31 8.51 -3.95
C ARG A 23 4.15 9.23 -4.68
N VAL A 24 4.39 9.73 -5.88
CA VAL A 24 3.39 10.48 -6.66
C VAL A 24 2.17 9.62 -6.99
N VAL A 25 2.39 8.33 -7.27
CA VAL A 25 1.33 7.37 -7.58
C VAL A 25 0.58 7.00 -6.30
N ALA A 26 1.27 6.77 -5.18
CA ALA A 26 0.65 6.49 -3.89
C ALA A 26 -0.27 7.62 -3.43
N ASP A 27 0.19 8.88 -3.52
CA ASP A 27 -0.61 10.06 -3.17
C ASP A 27 -1.87 10.19 -4.04
N LYS A 28 -1.74 10.01 -5.36
CA LYS A 28 -2.90 10.06 -6.27
C LYS A 28 -3.90 8.94 -6.00
N LEU A 29 -3.45 7.71 -5.90
CA LEU A 29 -4.31 6.55 -5.64
C LEU A 29 -4.99 6.67 -4.27
N ALA A 30 -4.28 7.15 -3.24
CA ALA A 30 -4.88 7.35 -1.93
C ALA A 30 -6.02 8.38 -1.96
N LEU A 31 -5.90 9.44 -2.75
CA LEU A 31 -6.96 10.41 -2.93
C LEU A 31 -8.18 9.79 -3.64
N GLU A 32 -7.95 9.04 -4.72
CA GLU A 32 -9.02 8.36 -5.45
C GLU A 32 -9.74 7.33 -4.57
N TYR A 33 -8.99 6.51 -3.83
CA TYR A 33 -9.55 5.47 -2.97
C TYR A 33 -10.33 6.06 -1.78
N GLN A 34 -9.88 7.17 -1.21
CA GLN A 34 -10.67 7.91 -0.20
C GLN A 34 -11.97 8.45 -0.80
N SER A 35 -11.95 8.94 -2.03
CA SER A 35 -13.16 9.40 -2.73
C SER A 35 -14.17 8.28 -2.93
N TYR A 36 -13.71 7.05 -3.14
CA TYR A 36 -14.56 5.85 -3.18
C TYR A 36 -15.02 5.36 -1.80
N GLY A 37 -14.62 6.04 -0.71
CA GLY A 37 -14.95 5.66 0.66
C GLY A 37 -14.17 4.42 1.15
N TRP A 38 -13.05 4.09 0.50
CA TRP A 38 -12.24 2.94 0.87
C TRP A 38 -11.21 3.34 1.93
N PRO A 39 -11.02 2.52 2.99
CA PRO A 39 -9.93 2.69 3.91
C PRO A 39 -8.60 2.62 3.17
N VAL A 40 -7.73 3.62 3.34
CA VAL A 40 -6.41 3.68 2.73
C VAL A 40 -5.36 4.17 3.73
N GLU A 41 -4.16 3.63 3.61
CA GLU A 41 -2.99 3.96 4.43
C GLU A 41 -1.78 4.06 3.50
N VAL A 42 -1.05 5.18 3.54
CA VAL A 42 0.20 5.36 2.80
C VAL A 42 1.34 5.37 3.81
N CYS A 43 2.16 4.33 3.80
CA CYS A 43 3.38 4.27 4.58
C CYS A 43 4.60 4.56 3.72
N ALA A 44 5.62 5.16 4.33
CA ALA A 44 6.96 5.07 3.76
C ALA A 44 7.32 3.59 3.62
N VAL A 45 8.09 3.23 2.59
CA VAL A 45 8.68 1.89 2.52
C VAL A 45 9.65 1.80 3.70
N ASP A 46 9.17 1.29 4.83
CA ASP A 46 10.06 0.71 5.80
C ASP A 46 10.64 -0.52 5.12
N GLN A 47 11.94 -0.50 4.92
CA GLN A 47 12.69 -1.49 4.17
C GLN A 47 12.78 -2.81 4.98
N ALA A 48 11.68 -3.28 5.55
CA ALA A 48 11.54 -4.61 6.11
C ALA A 48 11.15 -5.59 4.98
N VAL A 49 11.99 -5.65 3.96
CA VAL A 49 12.06 -6.86 3.14
C VAL A 49 12.80 -7.88 4.01
N ILE A 50 12.06 -8.59 4.87
CA ILE A 50 12.53 -9.91 5.28
C ILE A 50 11.95 -10.88 4.25
N PHE A 51 12.74 -11.12 3.20
CA PHE A 51 12.68 -12.41 2.51
C PHE A 51 13.06 -13.47 3.54
N GLU A 52 12.10 -14.06 4.24
CA GLU A 52 12.28 -15.40 4.79
C GLU A 52 12.23 -16.37 3.59
N CYS A 53 13.27 -16.36 2.75
CA CYS A 53 13.65 -17.57 2.04
C CYS A 53 14.35 -18.45 3.08
N ASN A 54 13.59 -19.20 3.89
CA ASN A 54 14.18 -20.27 4.68
C ASN A 54 13.73 -21.63 4.15
N ALA A 55 14.76 -22.44 3.94
CA ALA A 55 14.81 -23.72 3.28
C ALA A 55 14.10 -24.84 4.06
N ALA A 56 13.54 -25.79 3.32
CA ALA A 56 13.56 -27.22 3.63
C ALA A 56 13.35 -28.03 2.35
#